data_AF-A0A536YWM4-F1
#
_entry.id   AF-A0A536YWM4-F1
#
_cell.length_a   1.000
_cell.length_b   1.000
_cell.length_c   1.000
_cell.angle_alpha   90.00
_cell.angle_beta   90.00
_cell.angle_gamma   90.00
#
_symmetry.space_group_name_H-M   'P 1'
#
loop_
_entity.id
_entity.type
_entity.pdbx_description
1 polymer ?
#
loop_
_entity_poly.entity_id
_entity_poly.type
_entity_poly.pdbx_seq_one_letter_code
_entity_poly.pdbx_strand_id
1 'polypeptide(L)'
;MLGTAGYGIRYQSSKEKGWATALDQPTELVVIAGGDGTVARVVKAVLGRSVPLALLPVGTANNVATAIGLPRVLFEEQISGWKTAPRVSFDVGMARAPWGFDYFIEGFGAGVLAWAIPLPENELSSAG
;
A
#
# COMPACT_ATOMS: atom_id res chain seq x y z
N MET A 1 -10.91 1.02 -18.14
CA MET A 1 -11.46 0.22 -17.03
C MET A 1 -12.02 1.11 -15.93
N LEU A 2 -11.19 1.78 -15.13
CA LEU A 2 -11.66 2.64 -14.03
C LEU A 2 -12.58 3.79 -14.51
N GLY A 3 -12.21 4.50 -15.58
CA GLY A 3 -13.03 5.60 -16.11
C GLY A 3 -14.34 5.09 -16.70
N THR A 4 -14.28 3.93 -17.36
CA THR A 4 -15.46 3.21 -17.89
C THR A 4 -16.40 2.74 -16.77
N ALA A 5 -15.88 2.46 -15.57
CA ALA A 5 -16.67 2.11 -14.39
C ALA A 5 -17.28 3.33 -13.66
N GLY A 6 -17.05 4.54 -14.17
CA GLY A 6 -17.60 5.78 -13.67
C GLY A 6 -16.78 6.49 -12.59
N TYR A 7 -15.50 6.12 -12.42
CA TYR A 7 -14.61 6.79 -11.46
C TYR A 7 -13.92 7.99 -12.11
N GLY A 8 -13.93 9.14 -11.43
CA GLY A 8 -13.02 10.25 -11.72
C GLY A 8 -11.62 9.88 -11.26
N ILE A 9 -10.64 9.88 -12.17
CA ILE A 9 -9.30 9.36 -11.88
C ILE A 9 -8.30 10.50 -11.77
N ARG A 10 -7.54 10.46 -10.68
CA ARG A 10 -6.28 11.18 -10.55
C ARG A 10 -5.16 10.16 -10.45
N TYR A 11 -4.38 10.04 -11.52
CA TYR A 11 -3.23 9.13 -11.54
C TYR A 11 -2.04 9.77 -10.83
N GLN A 12 -1.32 8.96 -10.04
CA GLN A 12 -0.05 9.34 -9.42
C GLN A 12 0.92 8.16 -9.40
N SER A 13 2.18 8.43 -9.73
CA SER A 13 3.25 7.45 -9.66
C SER A 13 3.95 7.52 -8.31
N SER A 14 3.97 6.42 -7.55
CA SER A 14 4.66 6.37 -6.24
C SER A 14 6.18 6.51 -6.32
N LYS A 15 6.74 6.58 -7.53
CA LYS A 15 8.17 6.83 -7.81
C LYS A 15 8.48 8.31 -8.04
N GLU A 16 7.48 9.14 -8.28
CA GLU A 16 7.65 10.57 -8.54
C GLU A 16 7.67 11.35 -7.23
N LYS A 17 8.47 12.43 -7.18
CA LYS A 17 8.52 13.31 -6.01
C LYS A 17 7.16 13.97 -5.80
N GLY A 18 6.71 14.03 -4.55
CA GLY A 18 5.48 14.73 -4.19
C GLY A 18 4.18 13.97 -4.49
N TRP A 19 4.23 12.71 -4.96
CA TRP A 19 3.01 11.92 -5.21
C TRP A 19 2.06 11.88 -4.01
N ALA A 20 2.61 11.87 -2.79
CA ALA A 20 1.85 11.80 -1.55
C ALA A 20 1.00 13.05 -1.29
N THR A 21 1.36 14.23 -1.81
CA THR A 21 0.55 15.45 -1.64
C THR A 21 -0.77 15.36 -2.39
N ALA A 22 -0.86 14.47 -3.39
CA ALA A 22 -2.13 14.19 -4.06
C ALA A 22 -3.16 13.57 -3.12
N LEU A 23 -2.72 12.89 -2.05
CA LEU A 23 -3.61 12.31 -1.05
C LEU A 23 -4.26 13.37 -0.15
N ASP A 24 -3.75 14.60 -0.14
CA ASP A 24 -4.32 15.71 0.63
C ASP A 24 -5.57 16.29 -0.04
N GLN A 25 -5.82 15.90 -1.30
CA GLN A 25 -7.01 16.29 -2.01
C GLN A 25 -8.17 15.35 -1.66
N PRO A 26 -9.42 15.86 -1.52
CA PRO A 26 -10.59 15.05 -1.24
C PRO A 26 -10.68 13.86 -2.21
N THR A 27 -10.68 12.65 -1.65
CA THR A 27 -10.66 11.39 -2.41
C THR A 27 -11.50 10.36 -1.68
N GLU A 28 -12.40 9.68 -2.41
CA GLU A 28 -13.32 8.69 -1.83
C GLU A 28 -12.70 7.28 -1.76
N LEU A 29 -11.70 7.00 -2.59
CA LEU A 29 -11.02 5.71 -2.69
C LEU A 29 -9.61 5.90 -3.24
N VAL A 30 -8.61 5.29 -2.60
CA VAL A 30 -7.25 5.21 -3.14
C VAL A 30 -7.04 3.81 -3.71
N VAL A 31 -6.72 3.75 -5.00
CA VAL A 31 -6.44 2.50 -5.71
C VAL A 31 -4.93 2.32 -5.85
N ILE A 32 -4.42 1.19 -5.37
CA ILE A 32 -3.00 0.85 -5.41
C ILE A 32 -2.79 -0.24 -6.46
N ALA A 33 -2.32 0.16 -7.65
CA ALA A 33 -1.81 -0.79 -8.64
C ALA A 33 -0.30 -0.98 -8.42
N GLY A 34 0.08 -2.08 -7.77
CA GLY A 34 1.49 -2.40 -7.54
C GLY A 34 1.71 -3.73 -6.84
N GLY A 35 2.97 -3.98 -6.46
CA GLY A 35 3.35 -5.04 -5.52
C GLY A 35 3.50 -4.51 -4.09
N ASP A 36 4.00 -5.37 -3.21
CA ASP A 36 4.04 -5.14 -1.75
C ASP A 36 4.76 -3.85 -1.34
N GLY A 37 5.88 -3.51 -1.98
CA GLY A 37 6.59 -2.25 -1.70
C GLY A 37 5.80 -0.99 -2.08
N THR A 38 4.95 -1.05 -3.11
CA THR A 38 4.04 0.06 -3.45
C THR A 38 2.92 0.14 -2.43
N VAL A 39 2.36 -1.01 -2.03
CA VAL A 39 1.31 -1.07 -1.00
C VAL A 39 1.82 -0.50 0.32
N ALA A 40 3.01 -0.93 0.78
CA ALA A 40 3.66 -0.42 1.98
C ALA A 40 3.84 1.09 1.95
N ARG A 41 4.35 1.63 0.84
CA ARG A 41 4.56 3.08 0.68
C ARG A 41 3.24 3.86 0.77
N VAL A 42 2.18 3.38 0.12
CA VAL A 42 0.88 4.07 0.12
C VAL A 42 0.19 3.98 1.47
N VAL A 43 0.18 2.80 2.10
CA VAL A 43 -0.40 2.60 3.44
C VAL A 43 0.26 3.49 4.48
N LYS A 44 1.60 3.60 4.47
CA LYS A 44 2.34 4.52 5.35
C LYS A 44 1.90 5.98 5.14
N ALA A 45 1.67 6.40 3.89
CA ALA A 45 1.26 7.77 3.57
C ALA A 45 -0.20 8.10 3.94
N VAL A 46 -1.09 7.10 3.98
CA VAL A 46 -2.49 7.27 4.39
C VAL A 46 -2.76 6.89 5.84
N LEU A 47 -1.73 6.52 6.61
CA LEU A 47 -1.88 6.11 8.00
C LEU A 47 -2.58 7.22 8.81
N GLY A 48 -3.60 6.84 9.57
CA GLY A 48 -4.43 7.79 10.33
C GLY A 48 -5.49 8.54 9.51
N ARG A 49 -5.60 8.29 8.19
CA ARG A 49 -6.68 8.81 7.34
C ARG A 49 -7.81 7.79 7.22
N SER A 50 -9.05 8.27 7.05
CA SER A 50 -10.25 7.43 6.92
C SER A 50 -10.56 6.99 5.49
N VAL A 51 -9.63 7.19 4.55
CA VAL A 51 -9.85 6.88 3.13
C VAL A 51 -9.69 5.37 2.89
N PRO A 52 -10.67 4.70 2.27
CA PRO A 52 -10.54 3.28 1.95
C PRO A 52 -9.47 3.05 0.89
N LEU A 53 -8.82 1.88 0.97
CA LEU A 53 -7.82 1.42 0.01
C LEU A 53 -8.37 0.25 -0.81
N ALA A 54 -8.07 0.23 -2.10
CA ALA A 54 -8.28 -0.94 -2.95
C ALA A 54 -6.95 -1.36 -3.59
N LEU A 55 -6.63 -2.65 -3.57
CA LEU A 55 -5.40 -3.16 -4.17
C LEU A 55 -5.69 -3.79 -5.53
N LEU A 56 -4.91 -3.44 -6.53
CA LEU A 56 -4.78 -4.15 -7.80
C LEU A 56 -3.40 -4.82 -7.80
N PRO A 57 -3.30 -6.09 -7.39
CA PRO A 57 -2.03 -6.79 -7.24
C PRO A 57 -1.40 -7.09 -8.60
N VAL A 58 -0.52 -6.21 -9.06
CA VAL A 58 0.23 -6.35 -10.33
C VAL A 58 1.70 -6.68 -10.11
N GLY A 59 2.13 -6.86 -8.86
CA GLY A 59 3.48 -7.27 -8.50
C GLY A 59 3.71 -8.77 -8.65
N THR A 60 4.94 -9.21 -8.34
CA THR A 60 5.33 -10.62 -8.46
C THR A 60 4.79 -11.50 -7.33
N ALA A 61 4.94 -11.05 -6.07
CA ALA A 61 4.56 -11.83 -4.89
C ALA A 61 3.14 -11.49 -4.42
N ASN A 62 2.86 -10.20 -4.20
CA ASN A 62 1.56 -9.70 -3.72
C ASN A 62 1.14 -10.36 -2.41
N ASN A 63 2.09 -10.49 -1.50
CA ASN A 63 1.88 -11.07 -0.19
C ASN A 63 0.82 -10.31 0.60
N VAL A 64 0.78 -8.98 0.54
CA VAL A 64 -0.23 -8.18 1.25
C VAL A 64 -1.63 -8.52 0.77
N ALA A 65 -1.82 -8.62 -0.55
CA ALA A 65 -3.11 -9.00 -1.12
C ALA A 65 -3.53 -10.41 -0.68
N THR A 66 -2.57 -11.33 -0.61
CA THR A 66 -2.80 -12.71 -0.15
C THR A 66 -3.14 -12.74 1.35
N ALA A 67 -2.41 -12.00 2.18
CA ALA A 67 -2.59 -11.94 3.63
C ALA A 67 -3.96 -11.39 4.04
N ILE A 68 -4.49 -10.42 3.28
CA ILE A 68 -5.84 -9.89 3.52
C ILE A 68 -6.96 -10.70 2.84
N GLY A 69 -6.61 -11.83 2.20
CA GLY A 69 -7.58 -12.72 1.57
C GLY A 69 -8.23 -12.15 0.32
N LEU A 70 -7.54 -11.27 -0.43
CA LEU A 70 -8.10 -10.74 -1.68
C LEU A 70 -8.36 -11.87 -2.69
N PRO A 71 -9.59 -11.98 -3.23
CA PRO A 71 -9.90 -12.96 -4.26
C PRO A 71 -9.04 -12.74 -5.51
N ARG A 72 -8.55 -13.84 -6.08
CA ARG A 72 -7.90 -13.83 -7.41
C ARG A 72 -8.97 -13.87 -8.50
N VAL A 73 -9.50 -12.69 -8.82
CA VAL A 73 -10.48 -12.46 -9.90
C VAL A 73 -9.89 -11.52 -10.96
N LEU A 74 -10.58 -11.36 -12.09
CA LEU A 74 -10.17 -10.39 -13.10
C LEU A 74 -10.29 -8.95 -12.56
N PHE A 75 -9.44 -8.04 -13.04
CA PHE A 75 -9.45 -6.66 -12.54
C PHE A 75 -10.79 -5.96 -12.81
N GLU A 76 -11.45 -6.27 -13.91
CA GLU A 76 -12.77 -5.74 -14.25
C GLU A 76 -13.83 -6.18 -13.23
N GLU A 77 -13.81 -7.46 -12.83
CA GLU A 77 -14.67 -8.01 -11.79
C GLU A 77 -14.38 -7.34 -10.44
N GLN A 78 -13.11 -7.19 -10.09
CA GLN A 78 -12.70 -6.54 -8.85
C GLN A 78 -13.14 -5.06 -8.80
N ILE A 79 -12.89 -4.30 -9.88
CA ILE A 79 -13.22 -2.88 -10.00
C ILE A 79 -14.75 -2.66 -9.95
N SER A 80 -15.52 -3.53 -10.63
CA SER A 80 -16.98 -3.44 -10.62
C SER A 80 -17.58 -3.74 -9.24
N GLY A 81 -16.95 -4.61 -8.46
CA GLY A 81 -17.37 -4.97 -7.11
C GLY A 81 -17.11 -3.91 -6.04
N TRP A 82 -16.20 -2.95 -6.24
CA TRP A 82 -15.82 -2.00 -5.19
C TRP A 82 -16.96 -1.15 -4.62
N LYS A 83 -18.01 -0.88 -5.41
CA LYS A 83 -19.16 -0.08 -4.95
C LYS A 83 -19.96 -0.78 -3.84
N THR A 84 -19.95 -2.10 -3.82
CA THR A 84 -20.73 -2.93 -2.89
C THR A 84 -19.85 -3.78 -1.98
N ALA A 85 -18.53 -3.77 -2.20
CA ALA A 85 -17.59 -4.56 -1.43
C ALA A 85 -17.62 -4.17 0.07
N PRO A 86 -17.61 -5.16 0.98
CA PRO A 86 -17.49 -4.88 2.40
C PRO A 86 -16.14 -4.21 2.68
N ARG A 87 -16.16 -3.18 3.53
CA ARG A 87 -14.94 -2.53 4.02
C ARG A 87 -14.42 -3.31 5.21
N VAL A 88 -13.16 -3.70 5.15
CA VAL A 88 -12.48 -4.40 6.23
C VAL A 88 -11.36 -3.50 6.73
N SER A 89 -11.27 -3.31 8.05
CA SER A 89 -10.12 -2.63 8.65
C SER A 89 -8.89 -3.52 8.54
N PHE A 90 -7.74 -2.91 8.29
CA PHE A 90 -6.46 -3.60 8.27
C PHE A 90 -5.52 -2.96 9.28
N ASP A 91 -4.82 -3.80 10.05
CA ASP A 91 -3.92 -3.36 11.11
C ASP A 91 -2.51 -3.12 10.57
N VAL A 92 -1.89 -2.00 10.96
CA VAL A 92 -0.50 -1.69 10.62
C VAL A 92 0.36 -1.85 11.87
N GLY A 93 1.36 -2.72 11.79
CA GLY A 93 2.32 -2.92 12.87
C GLY A 93 3.36 -1.81 12.92
N MET A 94 3.88 -1.52 14.11
CA MET A 94 4.98 -0.58 14.32
C MET A 94 6.09 -1.27 15.10
N ALA A 95 7.28 -1.33 14.53
CA ALA A 95 8.48 -1.81 15.20
C ALA A 95 9.32 -0.61 15.67
N ARG A 96 9.73 -0.61 16.93
CA ARG A 96 10.56 0.46 17.53
C ARG A 96 11.89 -0.09 18.03
N ALA A 97 12.96 0.62 17.76
CA ALA A 97 14.33 0.32 18.12
C ALA A 97 15.07 1.59 18.62
N PRO A 98 16.28 1.47 19.19
CA PRO A 98 17.06 2.63 19.63
C PRO A 98 17.36 3.64 18.51
N TRP A 99 17.40 3.20 17.25
CA TRP A 99 17.68 4.03 16.08
C TRP A 99 16.43 4.55 15.35
N GLY A 100 15.23 4.34 15.89
CA GLY A 100 14.00 4.84 15.31
C GLY A 100 12.86 3.83 15.33
N PHE A 101 11.87 4.04 14.48
CA PHE A 101 10.76 3.12 14.31
C PHE A 101 10.38 3.03 12.83
N ASP A 102 9.72 1.94 12.46
CA ASP A 102 9.09 1.83 11.15
C ASP A 102 7.79 1.02 11.22
N TYR A 103 6.94 1.24 10.23
CA TYR A 103 5.68 0.54 10.06
C TYR A 103 5.82 -0.65 9.12
N PHE A 104 5.09 -1.73 9.41
CA PHE A 104 5.02 -2.91 8.56
C PHE A 104 3.58 -3.41 8.43
N ILE A 105 3.33 -4.16 7.36
CA ILE A 105 1.99 -4.65 6.97
C ILE A 105 1.94 -6.17 7.11
N GLU A 106 2.88 -6.87 6.48
CA GLU A 106 2.93 -8.33 6.49
C GLU A 106 3.83 -8.87 7.59
N GLY A 107 5.00 -8.24 7.77
CA GLY A 107 5.97 -8.65 8.77
C GLY A 107 7.17 -7.74 8.82
N PHE A 108 7.99 -7.90 9.86
CA PHE A 108 9.29 -7.25 10.01
C PHE A 108 10.33 -8.30 10.43
N GLY A 109 11.59 -8.04 10.11
CA GLY A 109 12.73 -8.88 10.52
C GLY A 109 13.66 -8.14 11.46
N ALA A 110 14.25 -8.84 12.44
CA ALA A 110 15.28 -8.32 13.34
C ALA A 110 16.36 -9.38 13.61
N GLY A 111 17.60 -8.94 13.88
CA GLY A 111 18.74 -9.81 14.19
C GLY A 111 19.79 -9.89 13.09
N VAL A 112 20.79 -10.76 13.28
CA VAL A 112 22.00 -10.85 12.42
C VAL A 112 21.66 -11.11 10.96
N LEU A 113 20.65 -11.93 10.68
CA LEU A 113 20.20 -12.23 9.31
C LEU A 113 19.55 -11.02 8.64
N ALA A 114 18.77 -10.22 9.37
CA ALA A 114 18.19 -9.00 8.83
C ALA A 114 19.26 -7.98 8.43
N TRP A 115 20.39 -7.97 9.14
CA TRP A 115 21.53 -7.09 8.82
C TRP A 115 22.37 -7.58 7.63
N ALA A 116 22.34 -8.88 7.35
CA ALA A 116 23.06 -9.49 6.23
C ALA A 116 22.31 -9.37 4.88
N ILE A 117 21.01 -9.05 4.91
CA ILE A 117 20.23 -8.80 3.70
C ILE A 117 20.47 -7.35 3.28
N PRO A 118 20.94 -7.08 2.04
CA PRO A 118 21.07 -5.72 1.55
C PRO A 118 19.70 -5.05 1.56
N LEU A 119 19.56 -3.97 2.33
CA LEU A 119 18.36 -3.15 2.28
C LEU A 119 18.31 -2.44 0.92
N PRO A 120 17.15 -2.45 0.24
CA PRO A 120 16.98 -1.63 -0.97
C PRO A 120 17.18 -0.16 -0.62
N GLU A 121 17.88 0.58 -1.48
CA GLU A 121 18.37 1.97 -1.27
C GLU A 121 17.33 3.00 -0.80
N ASN A 122 16.03 2.68 -0.86
CA ASN A 122 14.92 3.55 -0.48
C ASN A 122 14.54 3.54 1.02
N GLU A 123 15.16 2.69 1.87
CA GLU A 123 14.82 2.63 3.31
C GLU A 123 15.82 3.37 4.23
N LEU A 124 16.88 3.97 3.67
CA LEU A 124 17.91 4.70 4.45
C LEU A 124 17.49 6.12 4.88
N SER A 125 16.29 6.59 4.50
CA SER A 125 15.87 7.98 4.74
C SER A 125 15.11 8.22 6.06
N SER A 126 14.89 7.21 6.89
CA SER A 126 14.17 7.33 8.18
C SER A 126 15.06 7.15 9.42
N ALA A 127 16.38 7.02 9.25
CA ALA A 127 17.35 7.06 10.34
C ALA A 127 18.04 8.43 10.36
N GLY A 128 17.34 9.44 10.90
CA GLY A 128 17.85 10.78 11.18
C GLY A 128 17.40 11.24 12.56
#